data_AF-A0A931BJC1-F1
#
_entry.id   AF-A0A931BJC1-F1
#
_cell.length_a   1.000
_cell.length_b   1.000
_cell.length_c   1.000
_cell.angle_alpha   90.00
_cell.angle_beta   90.00
_cell.angle_gamma   90.00
#
_symmetry.space_group_name_H-M   'P 1'
#
loop_
_entity.id
_entity.type
_entity.pdbx_description
1 polymer ?
#
loop_
_entity_poly.entity_id
_entity_poly.type
_entity_poly.pdbx_seq_one_letter_code
_entity_poly.pdbx_strand_id
1 'polypeptide(L)'
;MKIAATFSLLLALGCFGCRSSLQAVNSCDCCDTTYTSIKAANNCLLASGSPKTTVDNRLLLIAFVTNNIKANQKLGWNIIGDNQIINIAKRQYLLVTLDANNFQGSTELSELIAKYKNTSFFVITNQSLYPFGSWTTADNKEFVISQLVTGNGP
;
A
#
# COMPACT_ATOMS: atom_id res chain seq x y z
N MET A 1 -29.79 52.68 14.08
CA MET A 1 -29.46 51.98 12.82
C MET A 1 -28.62 50.77 13.16
N LYS A 2 -29.14 49.56 12.91
CA LYS A 2 -28.43 48.29 13.07
C LYS A 2 -27.81 47.94 11.72
N ILE A 3 -26.51 47.69 11.67
CA ILE A 3 -25.88 47.04 10.51
C ILE A 3 -25.30 45.73 11.04
N ALA A 4 -25.99 44.65 10.72
CA ALA A 4 -25.53 43.29 10.90
C ALA A 4 -24.47 43.00 9.83
N ALA A 5 -23.24 42.75 10.25
CA ALA A 5 -22.24 42.12 9.41
C ALA A 5 -22.26 40.62 9.68
N THR A 6 -23.01 39.91 8.86
CA THR A 6 -23.03 38.46 8.72
C THR A 6 -21.63 38.01 8.32
N PHE A 7 -20.87 37.45 9.26
CA PHE A 7 -19.59 36.82 8.95
C PHE A 7 -19.89 35.44 8.37
N SER A 8 -19.93 35.38 7.05
CA SER A 8 -20.06 34.13 6.29
C SER A 8 -18.90 33.19 6.63
N LEU A 9 -19.29 32.05 7.20
CA LEU A 9 -18.49 30.86 7.45
C LEU A 9 -17.97 30.30 6.11
N LEU A 10 -16.74 30.62 5.72
CA LEU A 10 -16.01 29.91 4.66
C LEU A 10 -15.09 28.87 5.33
N LEU A 11 -15.63 27.67 5.54
CA LEU A 11 -14.85 26.45 5.77
C LEU A 11 -14.07 26.12 4.49
N ALA A 12 -12.90 26.75 4.33
CA ALA A 12 -11.90 26.30 3.38
C ALA A 12 -11.15 25.09 3.98
N LEU A 13 -11.82 23.94 4.05
CA LEU A 13 -11.16 22.63 4.25
C LEU A 13 -10.55 22.19 2.92
N GLY A 14 -9.56 22.96 2.44
CA GLY A 14 -8.63 22.45 1.44
C GLY A 14 -7.69 21.46 2.12
N CYS A 15 -7.54 20.25 1.59
CA CYS A 15 -6.40 19.37 1.91
C CYS A 15 -5.11 20.10 1.46
N PHE A 16 -4.67 21.10 2.21
CA PHE A 16 -3.40 21.78 1.99
C PHE A 16 -2.32 21.01 2.73
N GLY A 17 -1.57 20.22 1.96
CA GLY A 17 -0.29 19.65 2.38
C GLY A 17 -0.44 18.35 3.16
N CYS A 18 -0.14 17.25 2.49
CA CYS A 18 -0.04 15.94 3.14
C CYS A 18 1.04 15.98 4.22
N ARG A 19 0.57 15.98 5.47
CA ARG A 19 1.38 15.82 6.68
C ARG A 19 1.12 14.42 7.20
N SER A 20 2.13 13.57 7.05
CA SER A 20 2.17 12.22 7.56
C SER A 20 2.03 12.23 9.08
N SER A 21 0.90 11.74 9.59
CA SER A 21 0.82 11.28 10.98
C SER A 21 -0.30 10.26 11.11
N LEU A 22 0.05 9.15 11.76
CA LEU A 22 -0.82 8.05 12.13
C LEU A 22 -2.23 8.49 12.52
N GLN A 23 -3.23 7.77 11.97
CA GLN A 23 -4.64 7.71 12.37
C GLN A 23 -5.48 8.98 12.13
N ALA A 24 -6.33 8.96 11.09
CA ALA A 24 -7.77 9.21 11.20
C ALA A 24 -8.45 9.02 9.83
N VAL A 25 -9.45 8.15 9.78
CA VAL A 25 -10.24 7.81 8.59
C VAL A 25 -10.95 9.06 8.05
N ASN A 26 -10.33 9.78 7.10
CA ASN A 26 -10.95 10.80 6.25
C ASN A 26 -10.16 10.94 4.94
N SER A 27 -10.84 11.37 3.89
CA SER A 27 -10.43 11.29 2.46
C SER A 27 -9.08 11.91 2.06
N CYS A 28 -8.32 12.55 2.97
CA CYS A 28 -6.96 13.04 2.68
C CYS A 28 -5.85 11.97 2.89
N ASP A 29 -6.16 10.75 3.37
CA ASP A 29 -5.16 9.67 3.64
C ASP A 29 -4.54 9.02 2.38
N CYS A 30 -5.10 9.27 1.19
CA CYS A 30 -4.62 8.68 -0.07
C CYS A 30 -3.30 9.25 -0.61
N CYS A 31 -2.73 10.24 0.08
CA CYS A 31 -1.43 10.79 -0.30
C CYS A 31 -0.26 9.84 -0.08
N ASP A 32 -0.41 8.90 0.86
CA ASP A 32 0.61 7.92 1.15
C ASP A 32 0.46 6.72 0.21
N THR A 33 1.57 6.24 -0.33
CA THR A 33 1.63 5.00 -1.13
C THR A 33 2.01 3.80 -0.27
N THR A 34 2.08 3.98 1.05
CA THR A 34 2.46 2.98 2.04
C THR A 34 1.44 2.92 3.16
N TYR A 35 1.01 1.72 3.52
CA TYR A 35 -0.06 1.47 4.46
C TYR A 35 0.34 0.37 5.45
N THR A 36 -0.33 0.36 6.61
CA THR A 36 -0.15 -0.66 7.66
C THR A 36 -1.35 -1.59 7.79
N SER A 37 -2.39 -1.39 6.96
CA SER A 37 -3.55 -2.27 6.90
C SER A 37 -4.12 -2.36 5.48
N ILE A 38 -4.61 -3.54 5.11
CA ILE A 38 -5.29 -3.79 3.83
C ILE A 38 -6.53 -2.91 3.69
N LYS A 39 -7.31 -2.76 4.77
CA LYS A 39 -8.52 -1.93 4.77
C LYS A 39 -8.24 -0.48 4.38
N ALA A 40 -7.19 0.13 4.94
CA ALA A 40 -6.82 1.51 4.60
C ALA A 40 -6.38 1.63 3.13
N ALA A 41 -5.57 0.68 2.64
CA ALA A 41 -5.14 0.68 1.24
C ALA A 41 -6.32 0.48 0.27
N ASN A 42 -7.23 -0.45 0.55
CA ASN A 42 -8.43 -0.68 -0.26
C ASN A 42 -9.37 0.53 -0.24
N ASN A 43 -9.58 1.15 0.92
CA ASN A 43 -10.37 2.39 1.00
C ASN A 43 -9.77 3.47 0.10
N CYS A 44 -8.43 3.54 0.01
CA CYS A 44 -7.79 4.49 -0.87
C CYS A 44 -8.00 4.17 -2.36
N LEU A 45 -7.86 2.91 -2.75
CA LEU A 45 -8.16 2.47 -4.12
C LEU A 45 -9.61 2.84 -4.52
N LEU A 46 -10.58 2.63 -3.62
CA LEU A 46 -12.00 2.97 -3.86
C LEU A 46 -12.25 4.49 -3.92
N ALA A 47 -11.61 5.27 -3.04
CA ALA A 47 -11.77 6.73 -3.00
C ALA A 47 -11.14 7.44 -4.21
N SER A 48 -10.14 6.82 -4.84
CA SER A 48 -9.35 7.43 -5.92
C SER A 48 -10.09 7.58 -7.26
N GLY A 49 -11.31 7.04 -7.42
CA GLY A 49 -12.25 7.43 -8.48
C GLY A 49 -11.73 7.46 -9.93
N SER A 50 -10.65 6.74 -10.27
CA SER A 50 -10.02 6.58 -11.61
C SER A 50 -9.59 7.85 -12.39
N PRO A 51 -8.53 7.76 -13.23
CA PRO A 51 -7.12 7.61 -12.91
C PRO A 51 -6.38 8.96 -13.07
N LYS A 52 -5.74 9.45 -11.99
CA LYS A 52 -4.64 10.44 -12.12
C LYS A 52 -3.25 9.82 -11.88
N THR A 53 -3.20 8.52 -11.61
CA THR A 53 -1.99 7.74 -11.41
C THR A 53 -2.08 6.44 -12.20
N THR A 54 -0.97 6.00 -12.80
CA THR A 54 -0.83 4.73 -13.54
C THR A 54 -0.85 3.49 -12.63
N VAL A 55 -1.42 3.61 -11.43
CA VAL A 55 -1.56 2.50 -10.47
C VAL A 55 -2.68 1.61 -11.03
N ASP A 56 -2.48 0.30 -11.14
CA ASP A 56 -3.62 -0.57 -11.45
C ASP A 56 -4.51 -0.56 -10.21
N ASN A 57 -5.67 0.10 -10.32
CA ASN A 57 -6.60 0.40 -9.23
C ASN A 57 -7.10 -0.84 -8.46
N ARG A 58 -6.70 -2.03 -8.88
CA ARG A 58 -7.14 -3.32 -8.38
C ARG A 58 -6.11 -4.01 -7.51
N LEU A 59 -4.87 -3.51 -7.42
CA LEU A 59 -3.75 -4.29 -6.91
C LEU A 59 -3.01 -3.65 -5.74
N LEU A 60 -2.57 -4.51 -4.84
CA LEU A 60 -1.75 -4.20 -3.68
C LEU A 60 -0.42 -4.95 -3.79
N LEU A 61 0.63 -4.31 -3.31
CA LEU A 61 1.88 -4.97 -2.97
C LEU A 61 1.91 -5.15 -1.45
N ILE A 62 1.89 -6.36 -0.95
CA ILE A 62 1.97 -6.65 0.48
C ILE A 62 3.39 -7.09 0.81
N ALA A 63 4.04 -6.40 1.75
CA ALA A 63 5.26 -6.83 2.40
C ALA A 63 4.90 -7.56 3.70
N PHE A 64 5.08 -8.87 3.72
CA PHE A 64 4.98 -9.69 4.92
C PHE A 64 6.33 -9.72 5.62
N VAL A 65 6.37 -9.21 6.85
CA VAL A 65 7.58 -9.18 7.67
C VAL A 65 7.44 -10.05 8.90
N THR A 66 8.52 -10.71 9.28
CA THR A 66 8.52 -11.71 10.37
C THR A 66 9.08 -11.14 11.68
N ASN A 67 9.80 -10.02 11.62
CA ASN A 67 10.43 -9.37 12.76
C ASN A 67 10.33 -7.84 12.67
N ASN A 68 10.35 -7.18 13.82
CA ASN A 68 10.45 -5.72 13.95
C ASN A 68 9.47 -4.95 13.03
N ILE A 69 8.17 -5.28 13.10
CA ILE A 69 7.12 -4.72 12.26
C ILE A 69 7.12 -3.18 12.24
N LYS A 70 7.31 -2.54 13.40
CA LYS A 70 7.31 -1.07 13.51
C LYS A 70 8.48 -0.42 12.77
N ALA A 71 9.67 -1.05 12.77
CA ALA A 71 10.80 -0.53 11.99
C ALA A 71 10.56 -0.71 10.49
N ASN A 72 10.06 -1.87 10.08
CA ASN A 72 9.75 -2.16 8.68
C ASN A 72 8.66 -1.23 8.12
N GLN A 73 7.60 -0.96 8.89
CA GLN A 73 6.57 0.00 8.51
C GLN A 73 7.12 1.42 8.31
N LYS A 74 8.12 1.84 9.09
CA LYS A 74 8.80 3.14 8.92
C LYS A 74 9.66 3.22 7.67
N LEU A 75 10.16 2.09 7.16
CA LEU A 75 10.93 2.07 5.92
C LEU A 75 10.05 2.43 4.71
N GLY A 76 8.75 2.14 4.78
CA GLY A 76 7.85 2.28 3.64
C GLY A 76 8.42 1.52 2.43
N TRP A 77 8.47 2.16 1.28
CA TRP A 77 9.03 1.55 0.06
C TRP A 77 10.50 1.17 0.14
N ASN A 78 11.28 1.78 1.04
CA ASN A 78 12.70 1.45 1.17
C ASN A 78 12.92 0.04 1.72
N ILE A 79 11.86 -0.65 2.20
CA ILE A 79 11.91 -2.06 2.59
C ILE A 79 12.33 -2.99 1.44
N ILE A 80 12.11 -2.58 0.19
CA ILE A 80 12.48 -3.35 -1.01
C ILE A 80 14.00 -3.31 -1.24
N GLY A 81 14.69 -2.26 -0.80
CA GLY A 81 16.16 -2.13 -0.88
C GLY A 81 16.74 -1.77 -2.26
N ASP A 82 16.01 -1.96 -3.36
CA ASP A 82 16.46 -1.61 -4.72
C ASP A 82 15.61 -0.48 -5.35
N ASN A 83 16.26 0.62 -5.70
CA ASN A 83 15.59 1.82 -6.23
C ASN A 83 14.85 1.58 -7.56
N GLN A 84 15.34 0.69 -8.42
CA GLN A 84 14.69 0.40 -9.70
C GLN A 84 13.40 -0.39 -9.47
N ILE A 85 13.44 -1.42 -8.62
CA ILE A 85 12.27 -2.19 -8.23
C ILE A 85 11.24 -1.27 -7.56
N ILE A 86 11.67 -0.41 -6.64
CA ILE A 86 10.81 0.58 -5.97
C ILE A 86 10.13 1.50 -6.99
N ASN A 87 10.87 2.04 -7.96
CA ASN A 87 10.33 2.97 -8.95
C ASN A 87 9.31 2.32 -9.89
N ILE A 88 9.48 1.04 -10.21
CA ILE A 88 8.50 0.26 -10.99
C ILE A 88 7.26 0.03 -10.12
N ALA A 89 7.45 -0.51 -8.91
CA ALA A 89 6.34 -0.90 -8.05
C ALA A 89 5.47 0.29 -7.60
N LYS A 90 6.08 1.43 -7.23
CA LYS A 90 5.37 2.66 -6.84
C LYS A 90 4.42 3.19 -7.88
N ARG A 91 4.69 2.92 -9.17
CA ARG A 91 3.84 3.40 -10.26
C ARG A 91 2.57 2.58 -10.38
N GLN A 92 2.57 1.34 -9.87
CA GLN A 92 1.56 0.32 -10.16
C GLN A 92 0.78 -0.14 -8.93
N TYR A 93 1.34 -0.01 -7.72
CA TYR A 93 0.80 -0.60 -6.51
C TYR A 93 0.79 0.36 -5.32
N LEU A 94 -0.11 0.11 -4.38
CA LEU A 94 0.02 0.58 -3.00
C LEU A 94 0.76 -0.47 -2.17
N LEU A 95 1.73 -0.05 -1.35
CA LEU A 95 2.46 -0.95 -0.46
C LEU A 95 1.73 -1.10 0.87
N VAL A 96 1.53 -2.33 1.33
CA VAL A 96 1.00 -2.65 2.67
C VAL A 96 2.03 -3.46 3.43
N THR A 97 2.46 -3.02 4.61
CA THR A 97 3.41 -3.78 5.44
C THR A 97 2.69 -4.44 6.61
N LEU A 98 2.68 -5.78 6.63
CA LEU A 98 1.95 -6.60 7.60
C LEU A 98 2.89 -7.56 8.33
N ASP A 99 2.49 -7.92 9.55
CA ASP A 99 3.16 -8.96 10.32
C ASP A 99 2.69 -10.34 9.85
N ALA A 100 3.61 -11.14 9.32
CA ALA A 100 3.32 -12.49 8.83
C ALA A 100 2.81 -13.43 9.93
N ASN A 101 3.27 -13.25 11.17
CA ASN A 101 2.92 -14.13 12.29
C ASN A 101 1.50 -13.86 12.83
N ASN A 102 0.99 -12.65 12.61
CA ASN A 102 -0.30 -12.20 13.11
C ASN A 102 -1.34 -12.04 11.98
N PHE A 103 -0.99 -12.41 10.75
CA PHE A 103 -1.89 -12.30 9.63
C PHE A 103 -3.02 -13.34 9.72
N GLN A 104 -4.26 -12.87 9.61
CA GLN A 104 -5.45 -13.69 9.47
C GLN A 104 -6.15 -13.25 8.19
N GLY A 105 -6.22 -14.12 7.19
CA GLY A 105 -6.73 -13.75 5.87
C GLY A 105 -6.94 -14.95 4.96
N SER A 106 -6.80 -14.74 3.65
CA SER A 106 -7.05 -15.77 2.65
C SER A 106 -6.15 -17.00 2.83
N THR A 107 -6.67 -18.16 2.43
CA THR A 107 -5.95 -19.44 2.45
C THR A 107 -4.69 -19.35 1.61
N GLU A 108 -4.77 -18.73 0.43
CA GLU A 108 -3.66 -18.59 -0.52
C GLU A 108 -2.50 -17.76 0.07
N LEU A 109 -2.80 -16.69 0.81
CA LEU A 109 -1.76 -15.92 1.50
C LEU A 109 -1.19 -16.68 2.69
N SER A 110 -2.01 -17.47 3.39
CA SER A 110 -1.56 -18.32 4.49
C SER A 110 -0.58 -19.40 4.00
N GLU A 111 -0.83 -19.97 2.83
CA GLU A 111 0.09 -20.91 2.16
C GLU A 111 1.43 -20.24 1.79
N LEU A 112 1.41 -18.99 1.30
CA LEU A 112 2.65 -18.25 1.04
C LEU A 112 3.41 -17.90 2.32
N ILE A 113 2.72 -17.52 3.39
CA ILE A 113 3.33 -17.30 4.71
C ILE A 113 4.01 -18.58 5.21
N ALA A 114 3.37 -19.74 5.02
CA ALA A 114 3.95 -21.02 5.37
C ALA A 114 5.16 -21.37 4.48
N LYS A 115 5.09 -21.10 3.17
CA LYS A 115 6.17 -21.32 2.21
C LYS A 115 7.43 -20.50 2.55
N TYR A 116 7.27 -19.23 2.87
CA TYR A 116 8.38 -18.31 3.14
C TYR A 116 8.77 -18.22 4.61
N LYS A 117 8.35 -19.19 5.44
CA LYS A 117 8.52 -19.22 6.90
C LYS A 117 9.78 -18.50 7.40
N ASN A 118 9.59 -17.60 8.37
CA ASN A 118 10.63 -16.76 8.99
C ASN A 118 11.35 -15.77 8.06
N THR A 119 11.04 -15.76 6.77
CA THR A 119 11.62 -14.86 5.77
C THR A 119 10.62 -13.76 5.45
N SER A 120 11.11 -12.52 5.37
CA SER A 120 10.26 -11.43 4.87
C SER A 120 10.12 -11.55 3.36
N PHE A 121 8.90 -11.38 2.87
CA PHE A 121 8.59 -11.57 1.46
C PHE A 121 7.54 -10.56 0.99
N PHE A 122 7.42 -10.45 -0.31
CA PHE A 122 6.52 -9.56 -1.00
C PHE A 122 5.53 -10.37 -1.83
N VAL A 123 4.29 -9.92 -1.89
CA VAL A 123 3.25 -10.55 -2.71
C VAL A 123 2.39 -9.48 -3.37
N ILE A 124 2.15 -9.63 -4.67
CA ILE A 124 1.19 -8.82 -5.41
C ILE A 124 -0.17 -9.49 -5.27
N THR A 125 -1.20 -8.76 -4.87
CA THR A 125 -2.56 -9.28 -4.73
C THR A 125 -3.59 -8.36 -5.35
N ASN A 126 -4.77 -8.90 -5.67
CA ASN A 126 -5.95 -8.05 -5.87
C ASN A 126 -6.60 -7.64 -4.54
N GLN A 127 -7.68 -6.86 -4.61
CA GLN A 127 -8.48 -6.46 -3.46
C GLN A 127 -9.11 -7.63 -2.68
N SER A 128 -9.33 -8.77 -3.34
CA SER A 128 -9.79 -10.02 -2.74
C SER A 128 -8.66 -10.86 -2.13
N LEU A 129 -7.43 -10.33 -2.11
CA LEU A 129 -6.23 -10.99 -1.57
C LEU A 129 -5.81 -12.26 -2.30
N TYR A 130 -6.17 -12.39 -3.58
CA TYR A 130 -5.67 -13.44 -4.45
C TYR A 130 -4.25 -13.08 -4.94
N PRO A 131 -3.23 -13.94 -4.75
CA PRO A 131 -1.85 -13.63 -5.11
C PRO A 131 -1.57 -13.84 -6.61
N PHE A 132 -0.81 -12.92 -7.21
CA PHE A 132 -0.37 -12.99 -8.63
C PHE A 132 1.13 -13.22 -8.79
N GLY A 133 1.92 -12.82 -7.80
CA GLY A 133 3.37 -12.96 -7.82
C GLY A 133 3.93 -12.80 -6.42
N SER A 134 5.03 -13.49 -6.12
CA SER A 134 5.69 -13.38 -4.82
C SER A 134 7.19 -13.57 -4.93
N TRP A 135 7.94 -12.86 -4.07
CA TRP A 135 9.39 -12.91 -4.03
C TRP A 135 9.92 -12.50 -2.65
N THR A 136 11.18 -12.78 -2.39
CA THR A 136 11.95 -12.37 -1.21
C THR A 136 13.02 -11.36 -1.61
N THR A 137 13.66 -10.73 -0.62
CA THR A 137 14.82 -9.84 -0.89
C THR A 137 16.05 -10.57 -1.43
N ALA A 138 16.10 -11.90 -1.34
CA ALA A 138 17.20 -12.72 -1.85
C ALA A 138 17.03 -13.10 -3.33
N ASP A 139 15.83 -12.93 -3.89
CA ASP A 139 15.56 -13.28 -5.28
C ASP A 139 16.24 -12.32 -6.26
N ASN A 140 16.58 -12.84 -7.44
CA ASN A 140 17.25 -12.07 -8.47
C ASN A 140 16.38 -10.88 -8.93
N LYS A 141 17.01 -9.72 -9.10
CA LYS A 141 16.38 -8.49 -9.57
C LYS A 141 15.57 -8.64 -10.87
N GLU A 142 16.07 -9.34 -11.87
CA GLU A 142 15.37 -9.59 -13.14
C GLU A 142 14.10 -10.42 -12.93
N PHE A 143 14.16 -11.42 -12.04
CA PHE A 143 12.98 -12.17 -11.63
C PHE A 143 11.96 -11.27 -10.93
N VAL A 144 12.40 -10.43 -9.99
CA VAL A 144 11.49 -9.51 -9.29
C VAL A 144 10.84 -8.53 -10.27
N ILE A 145 11.62 -7.96 -11.20
CA ILE A 145 11.09 -7.08 -12.24
C ILE A 145 10.10 -7.82 -13.13
N SER A 146 10.35 -9.08 -13.49
CA SER A 146 9.39 -9.86 -14.28
C SER A 146 8.10 -10.11 -13.53
N GLN A 147 8.12 -10.32 -12.21
CA GLN A 147 6.90 -10.42 -11.39
C GLN A 147 6.10 -9.10 -11.37
N LEU A 148 6.78 -7.95 -11.31
CA LEU A 148 6.12 -6.64 -11.31
C LEU A 148 5.52 -6.27 -12.69
N VAL A 149 6.14 -6.72 -13.78
CA VAL A 149 5.73 -6.34 -15.14
C VAL A 149 4.78 -7.36 -15.76
N THR A 150 4.89 -8.64 -15.42
CA THR A 150 4.03 -9.69 -15.98
C THR A 150 2.63 -9.54 -15.41
N GLY A 151 1.73 -9.09 -16.28
CA GLY A 151 0.38 -8.66 -15.97
C GLY A 151 -0.40 -9.66 -15.12
N ASN A 152 -0.94 -9.11 -14.04
CA ASN A 152 -2.17 -9.57 -13.41
C ASN A 152 -3.19 -9.82 -14.52
N GLY A 153 -3.67 -11.06 -14.62
CA GLY A 153 -4.47 -11.57 -15.73
C GLY A 153 -5.73 -10.73 -16.06
N PRO A 154 -6.41 -11.05 -17.18
CA PRO A 154 -7.60 -10.31 -17.65
C PRO A 154 -8.64 -10.06 -16.55
#